data_AF-A0A972CUW2-F1
#
_entry.id   AF-A0A972CUW2-F1
#
_cell.length_a   1.000
_cell.length_b   1.000
_cell.length_c   1.000
_cell.angle_alpha   90.00
_cell.angle_beta   90.00
_cell.angle_gamma   90.00
#
_symmetry.space_group_name_H-M   'P 1'
#
loop_
_entity.id
_entity.type
_entity.pdbx_description
1 polymer ?
#
loop_
_entity_poly.entity_id
_entity_poly.type
_entity_poly.pdbx_seq_one_letter_code
_entity_poly.pdbx_strand_id
1 'polypeptide(L)'
;NIQEEKNYEVTDGKVACFLSYNYKEGSMYIAGLKAFEEFGKSNERSVEINKEENFLTFVITKSTGTVTRALDGLSVYFKMHLTTKDIIDKSFEPAPNYEELGITEFAENSEQMIKLTDERMV
;
A
#
# COMPACT_ATOMS: atom_id res chain seq x y z
N ASN A 1 10.58 25.71 -19.62
CA ASN A 1 10.63 24.62 -18.62
C ASN A 1 9.85 25.05 -17.39
N ILE A 2 8.55 24.79 -17.39
CA ILE A 2 7.70 25.03 -16.23
C ILE A 2 7.89 23.81 -15.33
N GLN A 3 8.44 24.00 -14.14
CA GLN A 3 8.35 23.01 -13.07
C GLN A 3 6.87 22.88 -12.73
N GLU A 4 6.27 21.72 -13.02
CA GLU A 4 4.94 21.40 -12.51
C GLU A 4 5.01 21.41 -10.98
N GLU A 5 4.30 22.36 -10.37
CA GLU A 5 4.07 22.37 -8.94
C GLU A 5 3.43 21.02 -8.56
N LYS A 6 4.17 20.25 -7.77
CA LYS A 6 3.75 18.98 -7.22
C LYS A 6 2.50 19.22 -6.37
N ASN A 7 1.32 18.81 -6.88
CA ASN A 7 -0.02 19.00 -6.29
C ASN A 7 -0.25 18.24 -4.96
N TYR A 8 0.79 18.03 -4.17
CA TYR A 8 0.78 17.11 -3.03
C TYR A 8 0.81 17.89 -1.72
N GLU A 9 -0.17 17.60 -0.86
CA GLU A 9 -0.19 18.09 0.52
C GLU A 9 0.31 16.97 1.45
N VAL A 10 1.26 17.30 2.33
CA VAL A 10 1.80 16.37 3.33
C VAL A 10 1.08 16.61 4.65
N THR A 11 0.37 15.60 5.15
CA THR A 11 -0.42 15.72 6.37
C THR A 11 -0.06 14.64 7.40
N ASP A 12 0.13 15.09 8.64
CA ASP A 12 0.17 14.42 9.95
C ASP A 12 0.91 13.07 10.14
N GLY A 13 1.92 13.09 11.00
CA GLY A 13 2.71 11.94 11.48
C GLY A 13 1.97 10.98 12.43
N LYS A 14 0.71 11.23 12.80
CA LYS A 14 -0.07 10.34 13.68
C LYS A 14 -0.57 9.07 12.99
N VAL A 15 -0.97 9.15 11.71
CA VAL A 15 -1.57 8.02 10.98
C VAL A 15 -0.54 7.29 10.13
N ALA A 16 0.39 8.02 9.52
CA ALA A 16 1.48 7.49 8.70
C ALA A 16 2.75 8.31 8.89
N CYS A 17 3.88 7.83 8.36
CA CYS A 17 5.12 8.63 8.33
C CYS A 17 5.07 9.71 7.25
N PHE A 18 4.38 9.43 6.13
CA PHE A 18 4.24 10.33 5.00
C PHE A 18 2.89 10.08 4.30
N LEU A 19 2.22 11.18 3.92
CA LEU A 19 1.01 11.19 3.10
C LEU A 19 1.22 12.17 1.95
N SER A 20 0.68 11.83 0.78
CA SER A 20 0.81 12.65 -0.42
C SER A 20 -0.42 12.47 -1.28
N TYR A 21 -1.32 13.45 -1.27
CA TYR A 21 -2.59 13.40 -2.01
C TYR A 21 -2.49 14.05 -3.39
N ASN A 22 -2.92 13.36 -4.43
CA ASN A 22 -3.06 13.87 -5.78
C ASN A 22 -4.52 14.25 -6.05
N TYR A 23 -4.84 15.55 -5.94
CA TYR A 23 -6.19 16.08 -6.17
C TYR A 23 -6.75 15.80 -7.57
N LYS A 24 -5.90 15.62 -8.60
CA LYS A 24 -6.36 15.38 -9.98
C LYS A 24 -6.81 13.94 -10.18
N GLU A 25 -6.13 13.01 -9.56
CA GLU A 25 -6.39 11.57 -9.69
C GLU A 25 -7.30 11.03 -8.57
N GLY A 26 -7.56 11.82 -7.52
CA GLY A 26 -8.31 11.34 -6.36
C GLY A 26 -7.59 10.21 -5.63
N SER A 27 -6.25 10.19 -5.72
CA SER A 27 -5.39 9.14 -5.19
C SER A 27 -4.47 9.70 -4.10
N MET A 28 -4.15 8.89 -3.10
CA MET A 28 -3.21 9.23 -2.03
C MET A 28 -2.14 8.15 -1.94
N TYR A 29 -0.89 8.58 -1.95
CA TYR A 29 0.25 7.76 -1.58
C TYR A 29 0.51 7.87 -0.08
N ILE A 30 0.82 6.74 0.56
CA ILE A 30 1.07 6.64 2.00
C ILE A 30 2.34 5.82 2.22
N ALA A 31 3.27 6.32 3.03
CA ALA A 31 4.41 5.54 3.50
C ALA A 31 4.43 5.43 5.02
N GLY A 32 4.71 4.23 5.53
CA GLY A 32 4.77 3.93 6.95
C GLY A 32 3.42 4.05 7.64
N LEU A 33 2.36 3.50 7.04
CA LEU A 33 1.02 3.46 7.63
C LEU A 33 1.04 2.65 8.93
N LYS A 34 0.59 3.25 10.02
CA LYS A 34 0.66 2.65 11.37
C LYS A 34 -0.47 1.69 11.68
N ALA A 35 -1.60 1.83 10.98
CA ALA A 35 -2.80 1.03 11.24
C ALA A 35 -2.67 -0.45 10.84
N PHE A 36 -1.63 -0.84 10.08
CA PHE A 36 -1.38 -2.21 9.60
C PHE A 36 -0.01 -2.70 10.05
N GLU A 37 0.10 -3.01 11.34
CA GLU A 37 1.35 -3.43 12.00
C GLU A 37 1.95 -4.70 11.40
N GLU A 38 1.13 -5.57 10.81
CA GLU A 38 1.50 -6.82 10.15
C GLU A 38 2.49 -6.59 9.00
N PHE A 39 2.49 -5.39 8.42
CA PHE A 39 3.38 -4.98 7.33
C PHE A 39 4.66 -4.28 7.83
N GLY A 40 4.83 -4.13 9.14
CA GLY A 40 5.97 -3.46 9.75
C GLY A 40 6.06 -1.97 9.41
N LYS A 41 7.22 -1.38 9.70
CA LYS A 41 7.45 0.09 9.58
C LYS A 41 7.77 0.55 8.15
N SER A 42 8.28 -0.36 7.32
CA SER A 42 8.69 -0.08 5.94
C SER A 42 7.60 -0.56 5.00
N ASN A 43 6.62 0.29 4.77
CA ASN A 43 5.41 -0.10 4.07
C ASN A 43 4.90 1.04 3.19
N GLU A 44 4.40 0.71 2.01
CA GLU A 44 3.93 1.67 1.01
C GLU A 44 2.51 1.34 0.58
N ARG A 45 1.69 2.38 0.38
CA ARG A 45 0.27 2.25 0.06
C ARG A 45 -0.12 3.20 -1.05
N SER A 46 -1.13 2.79 -1.79
CA SER A 46 -1.98 3.68 -2.55
C SER A 46 -3.43 3.50 -2.11
N VAL A 47 -4.15 4.61 -2.03
CA VAL A 47 -5.61 4.59 -1.93
C VAL A 47 -6.17 5.48 -3.02
N GLU A 48 -7.22 5.02 -3.68
CA GLU A 48 -7.92 5.76 -4.72
C GLU A 48 -9.42 5.73 -4.41
N ILE A 49 -10.07 6.89 -4.54
CA ILE A 49 -11.51 7.03 -4.33
C ILE A 49 -12.17 7.36 -5.67
N ASN A 50 -12.94 6.40 -6.20
CA ASN A 50 -13.80 6.64 -7.34
C ASN A 50 -15.21 6.99 -6.84
N LYS A 51 -15.53 8.29 -6.85
CA LYS A 51 -16.83 8.80 -6.39
C LYS A 51 -17.99 8.47 -7.34
N GLU A 52 -17.71 8.33 -8.63
CA GLU A 52 -18.74 8.03 -9.64
C GLU A 52 -19.24 6.59 -9.48
N GLU A 53 -18.31 5.65 -9.28
CA GLU A 53 -18.64 4.25 -9.03
C GLU A 53 -18.92 3.96 -7.55
N ASN A 54 -18.67 4.90 -6.64
CA ASN A 54 -18.86 4.77 -5.20
C ASN A 54 -17.99 3.69 -4.54
N PHE A 55 -16.74 3.56 -4.98
CA PHE A 55 -15.76 2.61 -4.42
C PHE A 55 -14.46 3.28 -3.99
N LEU A 56 -13.79 2.63 -3.04
CA LEU A 56 -12.41 2.87 -2.66
C LEU A 56 -11.58 1.65 -3.05
N THR A 57 -10.42 1.90 -3.64
CA THR A 57 -9.40 0.88 -3.89
C THR A 57 -8.23 1.15 -2.95
N PHE A 58 -7.71 0.11 -2.31
CA PHE A 58 -6.57 0.19 -1.41
C PHE A 58 -5.54 -0.87 -1.77
N VAL A 59 -4.27 -0.47 -1.82
CA VAL A 59 -3.14 -1.37 -2.04
C VAL A 59 -2.09 -1.13 -0.97
N ILE A 60 -1.51 -2.22 -0.48
CA ILE A 60 -0.62 -2.23 0.68
C ILE A 60 0.48 -3.25 0.47
N THR A 61 1.71 -2.76 0.27
CA THR A 61 2.90 -3.60 0.06
C THR A 61 3.87 -3.49 1.22
N LYS A 62 4.47 -4.60 1.64
CA LYS A 62 5.61 -4.59 2.57
C LYS A 62 6.89 -4.37 1.76
N SER A 63 7.62 -3.29 2.02
CA SER A 63 8.91 -3.06 1.36
C SER A 63 10.01 -3.78 2.14
N THR A 64 10.88 -4.50 1.43
CA THR A 64 12.00 -5.24 2.05
C THR A 64 13.22 -4.39 2.36
N GLY A 65 13.26 -3.09 2.02
CA GLY A 65 14.44 -2.27 2.31
C GLY A 65 14.25 -0.77 2.09
N THR A 66 15.25 0.02 2.51
CA THR A 66 15.19 1.50 2.51
C THR A 66 16.07 2.18 1.47
N VAL A 67 16.89 1.48 0.66
CA VAL A 67 17.80 2.15 -0.29
C VAL A 67 18.06 1.33 -1.57
N THR A 68 17.92 2.00 -2.73
CA THR A 68 18.35 1.68 -4.12
C THR A 68 17.99 0.34 -4.79
N ARG A 69 17.46 -0.65 -4.07
CA ARG A 69 16.98 -1.94 -4.61
C ARG A 69 15.71 -2.42 -3.91
N ALA A 70 14.83 -1.48 -3.56
CA ALA A 70 13.54 -1.84 -2.98
C ALA A 70 12.82 -2.79 -3.95
N LEU A 71 12.57 -4.01 -3.50
CA LEU A 71 11.66 -4.92 -4.16
C LEU A 71 10.36 -4.88 -3.39
N ASP A 72 9.28 -4.74 -4.14
CA ASP A 72 7.95 -4.95 -3.60
C ASP A 72 7.90 -6.37 -3.02
N GLY A 73 7.59 -6.45 -1.73
CA GLY A 73 7.30 -7.71 -1.07
C GLY A 73 5.85 -8.10 -1.28
N LEU A 74 5.32 -8.83 -0.31
CA LEU A 74 3.91 -9.22 -0.33
C LEU A 74 3.02 -7.98 -0.46
N SER A 75 1.91 -8.15 -1.18
CA SER A 75 0.93 -7.10 -1.41
C SER A 75 -0.48 -7.57 -1.05
N VAL A 76 -1.27 -6.65 -0.53
CA VAL A 76 -2.70 -6.85 -0.33
C VAL A 76 -3.46 -5.76 -1.07
N TYR A 77 -4.48 -6.17 -1.79
CA TYR A 77 -5.39 -5.30 -2.52
C TYR A 77 -6.80 -5.55 -2.02
N PHE A 78 -7.57 -4.49 -1.87
CA PHE A 78 -9.02 -4.61 -1.76
C PHE A 78 -9.76 -3.42 -2.38
N LYS A 79 -10.95 -3.72 -2.89
CA LYS A 79 -11.93 -2.74 -3.36
C LYS A 79 -13.15 -2.80 -2.45
N MET A 80 -13.56 -1.65 -1.92
CA MET A 80 -14.65 -1.52 -0.95
C MET A 80 -15.71 -0.55 -1.44
N HIS A 81 -16.99 -0.89 -1.28
CA HIS A 81 -18.10 0.03 -1.54
C HIS A 81 -18.19 1.09 -0.43
N LEU A 82 -18.19 2.37 -0.79
CA LEU A 82 -18.06 3.47 0.18
C LEU A 82 -19.25 3.61 1.13
N THR A 83 -20.47 3.28 0.70
CA THR A 83 -21.67 3.41 1.52
C THR A 83 -21.89 2.21 2.44
N THR A 84 -21.93 0.99 1.88
CA THR A 84 -22.18 -0.24 2.64
C THR A 84 -20.97 -0.76 3.40
N LYS A 85 -19.75 -0.36 3.01
CA LYS A 85 -18.47 -0.87 3.52
C LYS A 85 -18.18 -2.32 3.17
N ASP A 86 -18.93 -2.88 2.22
CA ASP A 86 -18.69 -4.25 1.76
C ASP A 86 -17.41 -4.30 0.91
N ILE A 87 -16.58 -5.32 1.17
CA ILE A 87 -15.45 -5.67 0.31
C ILE A 87 -16.00 -6.38 -0.91
N ILE A 88 -15.84 -5.77 -2.08
CA ILE A 88 -16.36 -6.30 -3.35
C ILE A 88 -15.30 -7.07 -4.14
N ASP A 89 -14.02 -6.80 -3.89
CA ASP A 89 -12.89 -7.53 -4.45
C ASP A 89 -11.70 -7.47 -3.51
N LYS A 90 -10.89 -8.52 -3.49
CA LYS A 90 -9.65 -8.60 -2.72
C LYS A 90 -8.68 -9.61 -3.30
N SER A 91 -7.40 -9.29 -3.26
CA SER A 91 -6.33 -10.22 -3.62
C SER A 91 -5.16 -10.10 -2.64
N PHE A 92 -4.43 -11.20 -2.51
CA PHE A 92 -3.26 -11.33 -1.64
C PHE A 92 -2.14 -11.91 -2.49
N GLU A 93 -1.11 -11.11 -2.73
CA GLU A 93 0.06 -11.53 -3.49
C GLU A 93 1.19 -11.84 -2.51
N PRO A 94 1.80 -13.04 -2.60
CA PRO A 94 2.96 -13.37 -1.79
C PRO A 94 4.16 -12.51 -2.19
N ALA A 95 5.12 -12.38 -1.28
CA ALA A 95 6.42 -11.82 -1.60
C ALA A 95 7.10 -12.66 -2.70
N PRO A 96 7.94 -12.06 -3.56
CA PRO A 96 8.75 -12.80 -4.51
C PRO A 96 9.58 -13.90 -3.84
N ASN A 97 9.95 -14.93 -4.62
CA ASN A 97 10.99 -15.85 -4.18
C ASN A 97 12.35 -15.15 -4.30
N TYR A 98 12.82 -14.56 -3.19
CA TYR A 98 14.07 -13.80 -3.18
C TYR A 98 15.29 -14.69 -3.39
N GLU A 99 15.22 -15.97 -3.01
CA GLU A 99 16.29 -16.94 -3.24
C GLU A 99 16.49 -17.21 -4.73
N GLU A 100 15.41 -17.42 -5.48
CA GLU A 100 15.45 -17.57 -6.95
C GLU A 100 15.94 -16.30 -7.66
N LEU A 101 15.66 -15.13 -7.08
CA LEU A 101 16.17 -13.84 -7.57
C LEU A 101 17.64 -13.57 -7.19
N GLY A 102 18.27 -14.45 -6.41
CA GLY A 102 19.66 -14.31 -5.95
C GLY A 102 19.85 -13.26 -4.85
N ILE A 103 18.79 -12.92 -4.12
CA ILE A 103 18.74 -11.86 -3.09
C ILE A 103 18.67 -12.52 -1.72
N THR A 104 19.80 -13.06 -1.30
CA THR A 104 19.91 -13.88 -0.08
C THR A 104 19.63 -13.12 1.21
N GLU A 105 19.81 -11.79 1.22
CA GLU A 105 19.49 -10.92 2.36
C GLU A 105 18.02 -11.03 2.79
N PHE A 106 17.11 -11.30 1.85
CA PHE A 106 15.67 -11.40 2.12
C PHE A 106 15.12 -12.81 1.94
N ALA A 107 15.96 -13.83 1.83
CA ALA A 107 15.53 -15.21 1.55
C ALA A 107 14.50 -15.73 2.57
N GLU A 108 14.62 -15.37 3.85
CA GLU A 108 13.66 -15.73 4.92
C GLU A 108 12.25 -15.14 4.72
N ASN A 109 12.13 -14.11 3.88
CA ASN A 109 10.89 -13.44 3.54
C ASN A 109 10.29 -13.93 2.22
N SER A 110 10.92 -14.89 1.55
CA SER A 110 10.45 -15.44 0.28
C SER A 110 9.06 -16.05 0.42
N GLU A 111 8.18 -15.76 -0.54
CA GLU A 111 6.83 -16.34 -0.63
C GLU A 111 5.93 -16.09 0.60
N GLN A 112 6.36 -15.25 1.55
CA GLN A 112 5.54 -14.84 2.68
C GLN A 112 4.28 -14.14 2.16
N MET A 113 3.14 -14.39 2.80
CA MET A 113 1.86 -13.79 2.45
C MET A 113 1.12 -13.39 3.72
N ILE A 114 0.45 -12.24 3.67
CA ILE A 114 -0.47 -11.80 4.72
C ILE A 114 -1.88 -11.88 4.15
N LYS A 115 -2.76 -12.59 4.85
CA LYS A 115 -4.20 -12.58 4.56
C LYS A 115 -4.90 -11.71 5.60
N LEU A 116 -5.74 -10.79 5.15
CA LEU A 116 -6.57 -9.94 6.00
C LEU A 116 -8.00 -10.45 5.96
N THR A 117 -8.68 -10.39 7.11
CA THR A 117 -10.12 -10.62 7.17
C THR A 117 -10.87 -9.36 6.72
N ASP A 118 -12.15 -9.50 6.38
CA ASP A 118 -12.98 -8.35 5.99
C ASP A 118 -13.13 -7.36 7.14
N GLU A 119 -13.21 -7.83 8.39
CA GLU A 119 -13.24 -6.96 9.57
C GLU A 119 -11.95 -6.16 9.76
N ARG A 120 -10.81 -6.67 9.26
CA ARG A 120 -9.51 -5.98 9.36
C ARG A 120 -9.33 -4.91 8.29
N MET A 121 -10.04 -5.04 7.17
CA MET A 121 -9.99 -4.12 6.04
C MET A 121 -10.93 -2.91 6.19
N VAL A 122 -11.91 -2.98 7.10
CA VAL A 122 -12.93 -1.94 7.36
C VAL A 122 -12.61 -1.11 8.60
#